data_AF-A0AAU2MTB1-F1
#
_entry.id   AF-A0AAU2MTB1-F1
#
_cell.length_a   1.000
_cell.length_b   1.000
_cell.length_c   1.000
_cell.angle_alpha   90.00
_cell.angle_beta   90.00
_cell.angle_gamma   90.00
#
_symmetry.space_group_name_H-M   'P 1'
#
loop_
_entity.id
_entity.type
_entity.pdbx_description
1 polymer ?
#
loop_
_entity_poly.entity_id
_entity_poly.type
_entity_poly.pdbx_seq_one_letter_code
_entity_poly.pdbx_strand_id
1 'polypeptide(L)'
;METAERFRAAVEKRDLAALEDLFTEDVRLYSPVKFTPFEGRPMVLGLFGVLLRVFEEFRYVGDFEGAAETSSDGREAPAEVLLFRAAVDGREIHGIDLLHFDESGRIKEFTVMVRPQSAVQALGQAVLAGLVADGLA
;
A
#
# COMPACT_ATOMS: atom_id res chain seq x y z
N MET A 1 14.28 5.23 -6.43
CA MET A 1 13.87 6.57 -6.88
C MET A 1 12.79 6.50 -7.97
N GLU A 2 13.07 6.11 -9.22
CA GLU A 2 12.02 6.15 -10.29
C GLU A 2 10.74 5.35 -9.95
N THR A 3 10.87 4.14 -9.39
CA THR A 3 9.71 3.28 -9.08
C THR A 3 8.76 3.92 -8.06
N ALA A 4 9.27 4.55 -7.01
CA ALA A 4 8.44 5.16 -5.98
C ALA A 4 7.72 6.42 -6.48
N GLU A 5 8.39 7.24 -7.28
CA GLU A 5 7.76 8.39 -7.94
C GLU A 5 6.65 7.95 -8.90
N ARG A 6 6.88 6.87 -9.67
CA ARG A 6 5.86 6.28 -10.55
C ARG A 6 4.71 5.69 -9.76
N PHE A 7 5.00 5.00 -8.66
CA PHE A 7 4.00 4.46 -7.74
C PHE A 7 3.12 5.60 -7.18
N ARG A 8 3.75 6.65 -6.66
CA ARG A 8 3.10 7.86 -6.15
C ARG A 8 2.13 8.43 -7.19
N ALA A 9 2.62 8.65 -8.41
CA ALA A 9 1.82 9.22 -9.49
C ALA A 9 0.65 8.32 -9.90
N ALA A 10 0.84 7.01 -9.92
CA ALA A 10 -0.21 6.04 -10.24
C ALA A 10 -1.31 6.03 -9.17
N VAL A 11 -0.94 6.01 -7.88
CA VAL A 11 -1.91 6.06 -6.78
C VAL A 11 -2.70 7.37 -6.77
N GLU A 12 -2.03 8.52 -6.90
CA GLU A 12 -2.71 9.83 -6.93
C GLU A 12 -3.66 9.97 -8.13
N LYS A 13 -3.34 9.35 -9.26
CA LYS A 13 -4.21 9.31 -10.45
C LYS A 13 -5.25 8.18 -10.43
N ARG A 14 -5.21 7.31 -9.41
CA ARG A 14 -6.00 6.07 -9.33
C ARG A 14 -5.83 5.18 -10.57
N ASP A 15 -4.61 5.12 -11.11
CA ASP A 15 -4.26 4.33 -12.28
C ASP A 15 -3.73 2.96 -11.87
N LEU A 16 -4.65 2.00 -11.72
CA LEU A 16 -4.32 0.63 -11.31
C LEU A 16 -3.42 -0.08 -12.33
N ALA A 17 -3.58 0.20 -13.62
CA ALA A 17 -2.79 -0.45 -14.67
C ALA A 17 -1.32 -0.04 -14.59
N ALA A 18 -1.04 1.22 -14.25
CA ALA A 18 0.32 1.71 -14.06
C ALA A 18 1.06 1.08 -12.87
N LEU A 19 0.35 0.40 -11.95
CA LEU A 19 0.95 -0.26 -10.79
C LEU A 19 1.49 -1.66 -11.10
N GLU A 20 0.98 -2.34 -12.13
CA GLU A 20 1.27 -3.76 -12.37
C GLU A 20 2.76 -4.05 -12.56
N ASP A 21 3.44 -3.23 -13.37
CA ASP A 21 4.85 -3.41 -13.67
C ASP A 21 5.79 -2.89 -12.56
N LEU A 22 5.24 -2.22 -11.53
CA LEU A 22 6.02 -1.73 -10.40
C LEU A 22 6.23 -2.81 -9.34
N PHE A 23 5.41 -3.85 -9.32
CA PHE A 23 5.48 -4.94 -8.34
C PHE A 23 6.24 -6.15 -8.86
N THR A 24 6.95 -6.85 -7.97
CA THR A 24 7.43 -8.21 -8.27
C THR A 24 6.26 -9.18 -8.33
N GLU A 25 6.45 -10.32 -9.00
CA GLU A 25 5.39 -11.35 -9.11
C GLU A 25 4.99 -11.92 -7.75
N ASP A 26 5.96 -12.02 -6.84
CA ASP A 26 5.88 -12.58 -5.50
C ASP A 26 5.70 -11.50 -4.40
N VAL A 27 5.31 -10.28 -4.78
CA VAL A 27 5.15 -9.17 -3.84
C VAL A 27 4.32 -9.54 -2.61
N ARG A 28 4.74 -9.04 -1.45
CA ARG A 28 4.00 -9.15 -0.19
C ARG A 28 3.52 -7.80 0.30
N LEU A 29 2.23 -7.70 0.63
CA LEU A 29 1.65 -6.51 1.23
C LEU A 29 1.20 -6.77 2.68
N TYR A 30 1.74 -5.98 3.60
CA TYR A 30 1.44 -5.98 5.02
C TYR A 30 0.45 -4.86 5.35
N SER A 31 -0.69 -5.24 5.91
CA SER A 31 -1.85 -4.38 6.10
C SER A 31 -1.95 -3.88 7.55
N PRO A 32 -2.49 -2.67 7.81
CA PRO A 32 -2.73 -2.19 9.17
C PRO A 32 -3.86 -2.92 9.88
N VAL A 33 -4.64 -3.75 9.16
CA VAL A 33 -5.85 -4.41 9.68
C VAL A 33 -5.77 -5.94 9.74
N LYS A 34 -4.88 -6.57 8.96
CA LYS A 34 -4.75 -8.03 8.85
C LYS A 34 -3.32 -8.47 9.17
N PHE A 35 -3.18 -9.48 10.01
CA PHE A 35 -1.87 -10.02 10.40
C PHE A 35 -1.18 -10.78 9.26
N THR A 36 -1.90 -11.67 8.58
CA THR A 36 -1.36 -12.41 7.43
C THR A 36 -1.23 -11.48 6.22
N PRO A 37 -0.06 -11.42 5.56
CA PRO A 37 0.13 -10.58 4.39
C PRO A 37 -0.73 -11.03 3.20
N PHE A 38 -0.97 -10.11 2.29
CA PHE A 38 -1.46 -10.43 0.95
C PHE A 38 -0.25 -10.80 0.09
N GLU A 39 -0.31 -11.95 -0.59
CA GLU A 39 0.83 -12.50 -1.33
C GLU A 39 0.53 -12.62 -2.82
N GLY A 40 1.50 -12.24 -3.64
CA GLY A 40 1.45 -12.33 -5.08
C GLY A 40 0.80 -11.12 -5.75
N ARG A 41 1.36 -10.73 -6.89
CA ARG A 41 0.94 -9.55 -7.67
C ARG A 41 -0.57 -9.51 -7.97
N PRO A 42 -1.24 -10.60 -8.39
CA PRO A 42 -2.68 -10.55 -8.66
C PRO A 42 -3.52 -10.17 -7.44
N MET A 43 -3.19 -10.70 -6.26
CA MET A 43 -3.90 -10.41 -5.02
C MET A 43 -3.62 -8.98 -4.55
N VAL A 44 -2.35 -8.54 -4.62
CA VAL A 44 -1.97 -7.17 -4.26
C VAL A 44 -2.66 -6.15 -5.18
N LEU A 45 -2.69 -6.36 -6.50
CA LEU A 45 -3.40 -5.48 -7.43
C LEU A 45 -4.92 -5.48 -7.19
N GLY A 46 -5.52 -6.64 -6.88
CA GLY A 46 -6.93 -6.71 -6.47
C GLY A 46 -7.21 -5.86 -5.24
N LEU A 47 -6.34 -5.92 -4.23
CA LEU A 47 -6.42 -5.08 -3.04
C LEU A 47 -6.25 -3.58 -3.38
N PHE A 48 -5.30 -3.20 -4.22
CA PHE A 48 -5.16 -1.81 -4.67
C PHE A 48 -6.42 -1.32 -5.39
N GLY A 49 -7.05 -2.17 -6.21
CA GLY A 49 -8.35 -1.87 -6.82
C GLY A 49 -9.41 -1.47 -5.79
N VAL A 50 -9.44 -2.13 -4.63
CA VAL A 50 -10.32 -1.77 -3.50
C VAL A 50 -9.84 -0.48 -2.82
N LEU A 51 -8.56 -0.38 -2.45
CA LEU A 51 -8.00 0.78 -1.73
C LEU A 51 -8.19 2.10 -2.48
N LEU A 52 -8.00 2.10 -3.81
CA LEU A 52 -8.17 3.29 -4.65
C LEU A 52 -9.62 3.79 -4.70
N ARG A 53 -10.61 2.92 -4.42
CA ARG A 53 -12.02 3.29 -4.28
C ARG A 53 -12.39 3.72 -2.85
N VAL A 54 -11.78 3.07 -1.85
CA VAL A 54 -12.06 3.29 -0.43
C VAL A 54 -11.48 4.61 0.07
N PHE A 55 -10.27 4.98 -0.35
CA PHE A 55 -9.67 6.23 0.10
C PHE A 55 -10.28 7.45 -0.60
N GLU A 56 -10.72 8.38 0.24
CA GLU A 56 -11.21 9.70 -0.14
C GLU A 56 -10.09 10.74 0.03
N GLU A 57 -10.07 11.76 -0.84
CA GLU A 57 -9.15 12.91 -0.74
C GLU A 57 -7.66 12.54 -0.54
N PHE A 58 -7.27 11.38 -1.09
CA PHE A 58 -5.93 10.83 -0.95
C PHE A 58 -4.88 11.76 -1.58
N ARG A 59 -3.81 12.04 -0.84
CA ARG A 59 -2.62 12.76 -1.33
C ARG A 59 -1.39 12.35 -0.56
N TYR A 60 -0.25 12.24 -1.25
CA TYR A 60 1.04 12.14 -0.57
C TYR A 60 1.50 13.52 -0.12
N VAL A 61 2.04 13.61 1.09
CA VAL A 61 2.42 14.86 1.78
C VAL A 61 3.89 14.90 2.19
N GLY A 62 4.67 13.89 1.82
CA GLY A 62 6.11 13.84 2.04
C GLY A 62 6.66 12.44 1.78
N ASP A 63 7.98 12.35 1.76
CA ASP A 63 8.71 11.12 1.48
C ASP A 63 10.07 11.11 2.21
N PHE A 64 10.59 9.92 2.44
CA PHE A 64 11.93 9.68 2.97
C PHE A 64 12.55 8.45 2.30
N GLU A 65 13.78 8.61 1.79
CA GLU A 65 14.60 7.53 1.28
C GLU A 65 15.54 6.99 2.37
N GLY A 66 15.77 5.68 2.39
CA GLY A 66 16.71 5.07 3.32
C GLY A 66 16.82 3.55 3.15
N ALA A 67 17.06 2.88 4.28
CA ALA A 67 17.04 1.43 4.38
C ALA A 67 16.31 1.03 5.67
N ALA A 68 15.66 -0.13 5.63
CA ALA A 68 14.96 -0.71 6.77
C ALA A 68 14.94 -2.24 6.65
N GLU A 69 14.73 -2.93 7.76
CA GLU A 69 14.50 -4.38 7.74
C GLU A 69 13.20 -4.70 7.00
N THR A 70 13.21 -5.78 6.20
CA THR A 70 11.98 -6.34 5.64
C THR A 70 11.23 -7.13 6.70
N SER A 71 9.91 -7.14 6.60
CA SER A 71 9.00 -7.93 7.45
C SER A 71 9.05 -9.41 7.11
N SER A 72 9.45 -9.76 5.88
CA SER A 72 9.46 -11.14 5.40
C SER A 72 10.68 -11.95 5.87
N ASP A 73 11.86 -11.34 5.95
CA ASP A 73 13.09 -12.05 6.33
C ASP A 73 13.98 -11.34 7.37
N GLY A 74 13.58 -10.14 7.83
CA GLY A 74 14.31 -9.37 8.84
C GLY A 74 15.66 -8.84 8.36
N ARG A 75 15.92 -8.78 7.05
CA ARG A 75 17.15 -8.22 6.49
C ARG A 75 16.96 -6.78 6.10
N GLU A 76 17.99 -5.97 6.32
CA GLU A 76 18.03 -4.59 5.84
C GLU A 76 18.05 -4.55 4.30
N ALA A 77 17.17 -3.74 3.72
CA ALA A 77 17.08 -3.50 2.29
C ALA A 77 16.78 -2.02 2.00
N PRO A 78 17.14 -1.51 0.80
CA PRO A 78 16.73 -0.18 0.37
C PRO A 78 15.21 -0.02 0.47
N ALA A 79 14.80 1.10 1.06
CA ALA A 79 13.42 1.38 1.36
C ALA A 79 13.06 2.84 1.13
N GLU A 80 11.79 3.09 0.85
CA GLU A 80 11.23 4.43 0.72
C GLU A 80 9.92 4.51 1.48
N VAL A 81 9.73 5.59 2.25
CA VAL A 81 8.52 5.86 3.02
C VAL A 81 7.78 7.00 2.38
N LEU A 82 6.51 6.80 2.01
CA LEU A 82 5.62 7.82 1.47
C LEU A 82 4.55 8.17 2.51
N LEU A 83 4.55 9.41 2.99
CA LEU A 83 3.57 9.91 3.95
C LEU A 83 2.32 10.35 3.20
N PHE A 84 1.13 9.96 3.67
CA PHE A 84 -0.13 10.34 3.02
C PHE A 84 -1.20 10.84 3.99
N ARG A 85 -2.12 11.63 3.43
CA ARG A 85 -3.38 12.04 4.04
C ARG A 85 -4.52 11.55 3.18
N ALA A 86 -5.58 11.07 3.83
CA ALA A 86 -6.80 10.60 3.18
C ALA A 86 -7.97 10.70 4.17
N ALA A 87 -9.15 10.28 3.74
CA ALA A 87 -10.28 9.97 4.61
C ALA A 87 -10.93 8.63 4.22
N VAL A 88 -11.68 8.05 5.15
CA VAL A 88 -12.56 6.90 4.91
C VAL A 88 -13.78 7.02 5.82
N ASP A 89 -14.99 6.94 5.26
CA ASP A 89 -16.25 7.03 6.01
C ASP A 89 -16.27 8.23 6.98
N GLY A 90 -15.83 9.40 6.49
CA GLY A 90 -15.76 10.65 7.26
C GLY A 90 -14.69 10.69 8.36
N ARG A 91 -13.76 9.74 8.42
CA ARG A 91 -12.62 9.72 9.35
C ARG A 91 -11.33 10.07 8.63
N GLU A 92 -10.63 11.08 9.14
CA GLU A 92 -9.31 11.46 8.62
C GLU A 92 -8.26 10.38 8.91
N ILE A 93 -7.40 10.17 7.91
CA ILE A 93 -6.26 9.25 7.94
C ILE A 93 -4.96 10.04 7.83
N HIS A 94 -4.01 9.65 8.67
CA HIS A 94 -2.59 9.91 8.45
C HIS A 94 -1.89 8.56 8.40
N GLY A 95 -1.22 8.27 7.29
CA GLY A 95 -0.57 6.99 7.09
C GLY A 95 0.77 7.11 6.38
N ILE A 96 1.44 5.96 6.31
CA ILE A 96 2.65 5.77 5.52
C ILE A 96 2.52 4.51 4.68
N ASP A 97 3.11 4.58 3.49
CA ASP A 97 3.45 3.42 2.68
C ASP A 97 4.97 3.23 2.77
N LEU A 98 5.40 2.08 3.26
CA LEU A 98 6.81 1.67 3.29
C LEU A 98 7.05 0.66 2.15
N LEU A 99 7.91 1.05 1.22
CA LEU A 99 8.25 0.28 0.02
C LEU A 99 9.65 -0.32 0.20
N HIS A 100 9.81 -1.61 -0.03
CA HIS A 100 11.12 -2.22 -0.25
C HIS A 100 11.24 -2.76 -1.67
N PHE A 101 12.45 -2.69 -2.21
CA PHE A 101 12.71 -3.00 -3.62
C PHE A 101 13.55 -4.27 -3.80
N ASP A 102 13.36 -4.95 -4.93
CA ASP A 102 14.26 -5.99 -5.42
C ASP A 102 15.48 -5.39 -6.16
N GLU A 103 16.37 -6.25 -6.63
CA GLU A 103 17.58 -5.85 -7.37
C GLU A 103 17.28 -5.16 -8.71
N SER A 104 16.06 -5.34 -9.24
CA SER A 104 15.58 -4.67 -10.45
C SER A 104 14.88 -3.33 -10.16
N GLY A 105 14.78 -2.94 -8.89
CA GLY A 105 14.11 -1.72 -8.45
C GLY A 105 12.58 -1.82 -8.41
N ARG A 106 12.00 -3.03 -8.51
CA ARG A 106 10.55 -3.25 -8.36
C ARG A 106 10.19 -3.48 -6.89
N ILE A 107 8.98 -3.11 -6.51
CA ILE A 107 8.47 -3.26 -5.14
C ILE A 107 8.23 -4.74 -4.86
N LYS A 108 9.02 -5.30 -3.92
CA LYS A 108 8.91 -6.69 -3.45
C LYS A 108 8.14 -6.82 -2.14
N GLU A 109 8.15 -5.76 -1.34
CA GLU A 109 7.44 -5.70 -0.06
C GLU A 109 6.82 -4.31 0.09
N PHE A 110 5.57 -4.31 0.57
CA PHE A 110 4.77 -3.11 0.76
C PHE A 110 4.14 -3.15 2.14
N THR A 111 4.40 -2.17 3.00
CA THR A 111 3.77 -2.10 4.33
C THR A 111 2.98 -0.81 4.48
N VAL A 112 1.69 -0.94 4.79
CA VAL A 112 0.83 0.21 5.10
C VAL A 112 0.70 0.34 6.61
N MET A 113 0.93 1.54 7.15
CA MET A 113 0.55 1.88 8.53
C MET A 113 -0.36 3.10 8.54
N VAL A 114 -1.41 3.06 9.36
CA VAL A 114 -2.42 4.12 9.44
C VAL A 114 -2.73 4.46 10.89
N ARG A 115 -3.01 5.74 11.14
CA ARG A 115 -3.56 6.26 12.40
C ARG A 115 -4.67 7.28 12.11
N PRO A 116 -5.56 7.57 13.08
CA PRO A 116 -5.72 6.93 14.40
C PRO A 116 -6.45 5.58 14.33
N GLN A 117 -6.52 4.85 15.46
CA GLN A 117 -7.17 3.53 15.54
C GLN A 117 -8.61 3.53 15.03
N SER A 118 -9.38 4.59 15.28
CA SER A 118 -10.75 4.71 14.76
C SER A 118 -10.81 4.73 13.23
N ALA A 119 -9.81 5.33 12.57
CA ALA A 119 -9.70 5.31 11.12
C ALA A 119 -9.21 3.96 10.60
N VAL A 120 -8.31 3.29 11.33
CA VAL A 120 -7.88 1.90 11.03
C VAL A 120 -9.08 0.94 11.03
N GLN A 121 -9.97 1.08 12.03
CA GLN A 121 -11.18 0.26 12.11
C GLN A 121 -12.13 0.50 10.92
N ALA A 122 -12.38 1.76 10.57
CA ALA A 122 -13.22 2.10 9.42
C ALA A 122 -12.62 1.60 8.10
N LEU A 123 -11.32 1.82 7.90
CA LEU A 123 -10.58 1.28 6.75
C LEU A 123 -10.73 -0.24 6.65
N GLY A 124 -10.59 -0.96 7.75
CA GLY A 124 -10.72 -2.42 7.77
C GLY A 124 -12.12 -2.90 7.34
N GLN A 125 -13.18 -2.23 7.79
CA GLN A 125 -14.55 -2.56 7.37
C GLN A 125 -14.77 -2.28 5.88
N ALA A 126 -14.32 -1.12 5.40
CA ALA A 126 -14.47 -0.72 3.99
C ALA A 126 -13.68 -1.64 3.05
N VAL A 127 -12.44 -2.01 3.41
CA VAL A 127 -11.62 -2.94 2.64
C VAL A 127 -12.24 -4.33 2.61
N LEU A 128 -12.69 -4.86 3.75
CA LEU A 128 -13.35 -6.18 3.79
C LEU A 128 -14.61 -6.19 2.89
N ALA A 129 -15.44 -5.15 2.97
CA ALA A 129 -16.63 -5.03 2.13
C ALA A 129 -16.26 -5.00 0.64
N GLY A 130 -15.21 -4.27 0.26
CA GLY A 130 -14.71 -4.22 -1.11
C GLY A 130 -14.16 -5.54 -1.62
N LEU A 131 -13.37 -6.25 -0.79
CA LEU A 131 -12.83 -7.57 -1.14
C LEU A 131 -13.95 -8.61 -1.33
N VAL A 132 -14.98 -8.60 -0.49
CA VAL A 132 -16.16 -9.48 -0.65
C VAL A 132 -16.89 -9.17 -1.95
N ALA A 133 -17.11 -7.89 -2.27
CA ALA A 133 -17.78 -7.48 -3.51
C ALA A 133 -17.01 -7.92 -4.77
N ASP A 134 -15.68 -7.92 -4.70
CA ASP A 134 -14.80 -8.30 -5.82
C ASP A 134 -14.49 -9.82 -5.84
N GLY A 135 -14.99 -10.60 -4.87
CA GLY A 135 -14.77 -12.05 -4.79
C GLY A 135 -13.35 -12.46 -4.36
N LEU A 136 -12.67 -11.61 -3.59
CA LEU A 136 -11.27 -11.74 -3.18
C LEU A 136 -11.08 -11.98 -1.66
N ALA A 137 -12.18 -12.09 -0.90
CA ALA A 137 -12.16 -12.23 0.56
C ALA A 137 -11.81 -13.65 1.05
#